data_AF-D4V730-F1
#
_entry.id   AF-D4V730-F1
#
_cell.length_a   1.000
_cell.length_b   1.000
_cell.length_c   1.000
_cell.angle_alpha   90.00
_cell.angle_beta   90.00
_cell.angle_gamma   90.00
#
_symmetry.space_group_name_H-M   'P 1'
#
loop_
_entity.id
_entity.type
_entity.pdbx_description
1 polymer ?
#
loop_
_entity_poly.entity_id
_entity_poly.type
_entity_poly.pdbx_seq_one_letter_code
_entity_poly.pdbx_strand_id
1 'polypeptide(L)'
;MTKITNTYVLDKAKMSVLLLIMLFTCPLAFAQSEPETAKPLTDMEVVRKVAFLDIEGKYYEDVTMSFKSITPDYFISDKYKVKVKVVDKNGKSIYKKTLKNVFLYVFSNGQIQVGKKNFDQIVVSKSKSTDENIGIIREKEGVY
;
A
#
# COMPACT_ATOMS: atom_id res chain seq x y z
N MET A 1 39.02 -51.28 -22.44
CA MET A 1 37.58 -51.43 -22.12
C MET A 1 36.97 -50.03 -22.12
N THR A 2 36.51 -49.57 -23.27
CA THR A 2 36.11 -48.17 -23.48
C THR A 2 34.64 -48.02 -23.03
N LYS A 3 34.40 -47.27 -21.94
CA LYS A 3 33.04 -46.93 -21.52
C LYS A 3 32.44 -46.00 -22.58
N ILE A 4 31.63 -46.56 -23.47
CA ILE A 4 30.74 -45.78 -24.33
C ILE A 4 29.64 -45.26 -23.40
N THR A 5 29.89 -44.14 -22.74
CA THR A 5 28.84 -43.41 -22.04
C THR A 5 27.87 -42.95 -23.11
N ASN A 6 26.66 -43.49 -23.11
CA ASN A 6 25.64 -43.21 -24.10
C ASN A 6 25.26 -41.72 -24.02
N THR A 7 25.91 -40.89 -24.84
CA THR A 7 25.80 -39.42 -24.85
C THR A 7 24.36 -38.97 -25.06
N TYR A 8 23.56 -39.76 -25.78
CA TYR A 8 22.12 -39.55 -25.96
C TYR A 8 21.32 -39.66 -24.64
N VAL A 9 21.64 -40.64 -23.78
CA VAL A 9 21.00 -40.76 -22.46
C VAL A 9 21.42 -39.62 -21.53
N LEU A 10 22.70 -39.21 -21.61
CA LEU A 10 23.23 -38.10 -20.84
C LEU A 10 22.58 -36.76 -21.24
N ASP A 11 22.41 -36.50 -22.54
CA ASP A 11 21.77 -35.28 -23.03
C ASP A 11 20.26 -35.25 -22.77
N LYS A 12 19.59 -36.41 -22.84
CA LYS A 12 18.19 -36.53 -22.43
C LYS A 12 18.02 -36.26 -20.94
N ALA A 13 18.93 -36.77 -20.09
CA ALA A 13 18.94 -36.49 -18.67
C ALA A 13 19.18 -35.00 -18.36
N LYS A 14 20.12 -34.34 -19.07
CA LYS A 14 20.32 -32.88 -18.95
C LYS A 14 19.07 -32.09 -19.31
N MET A 15 18.38 -32.45 -20.40
CA MET A 15 17.14 -31.80 -20.81
C MET A 15 16.01 -32.02 -19.80
N SER A 16 15.90 -33.23 -19.23
CA SER A 16 14.95 -33.50 -18.15
C SER A 16 15.26 -32.72 -16.88
N VAL A 17 16.54 -32.55 -16.51
CA VAL A 17 16.96 -31.73 -15.38
C VAL A 17 16.66 -30.25 -15.63
N LEU A 18 16.92 -29.74 -16.83
CA LEU A 18 16.61 -28.35 -17.20
C LEU A 18 15.10 -28.07 -17.12
N LEU A 19 14.29 -29.00 -17.62
CA LEU A 19 12.82 -28.93 -17.52
C LEU A 19 12.37 -28.92 -16.05
N LEU A 20 12.97 -29.77 -15.21
CA LEU A 20 12.67 -29.83 -13.79
C LEU A 20 12.98 -28.49 -13.10
N ILE A 21 14.16 -27.90 -13.39
CA ILE A 21 14.55 -26.60 -12.85
C ILE A 21 13.55 -25.51 -13.27
N MET A 22 13.16 -25.45 -14.55
CA MET A 22 12.16 -24.49 -15.03
C MET A 22 10.80 -24.64 -14.33
N LEU A 23 10.35 -25.88 -14.11
CA LEU A 23 9.11 -26.18 -13.40
C LEU A 23 9.16 -25.73 -11.93
N PHE A 24 10.32 -25.81 -11.28
CA PHE A 24 10.50 -25.35 -9.89
C PHE A 24 10.73 -23.83 -9.77
N THR A 25 11.27 -23.15 -10.79
CA THR A 25 11.50 -21.70 -10.74
C THR A 25 10.27 -20.86 -11.10
N CYS A 26 9.36 -21.37 -11.92
CA CYS A 26 8.16 -20.63 -12.34
C CYS A 26 7.23 -20.20 -11.17
N PRO A 27 6.87 -21.07 -10.20
CA PRO A 27 5.93 -20.72 -9.14
C PRO A 27 6.42 -19.59 -8.21
N LEU A 28 7.75 -19.50 -8.02
CA LEU A 28 8.36 -18.49 -7.14
C LEU A 28 8.21 -17.07 -7.68
N ALA A 29 8.24 -16.89 -9.00
CA ALA A 29 8.04 -15.60 -9.64
C ALA A 29 6.57 -15.12 -9.57
N PHE A 30 5.62 -16.06 -9.66
CA PHE A 30 4.19 -15.73 -9.60
C PHE A 30 3.70 -15.39 -8.18
N ALA A 31 4.22 -16.06 -7.15
CA ALA A 31 3.81 -15.79 -5.76
C ALA A 31 4.20 -14.38 -5.26
N GLN A 32 5.24 -13.76 -5.84
CA GLN A 32 5.64 -12.39 -5.50
C GLN A 32 4.85 -11.31 -6.24
N SER A 33 4.05 -11.68 -7.25
CA SER A 33 3.39 -10.72 -8.15
C SER A 33 2.00 -10.27 -7.71
N GLU A 34 1.47 -10.82 -6.62
CA GLU A 34 0.18 -10.38 -6.10
C GLU A 34 0.30 -9.02 -5.39
N PRO A 35 -0.57 -8.05 -5.70
CA PRO A 35 -0.61 -6.78 -4.97
C PRO A 35 -0.86 -7.05 -3.48
N GLU A 36 -0.06 -6.41 -2.63
CA GLU A 36 -0.28 -6.47 -1.18
C GLU A 36 -1.71 -6.02 -0.86
N THR A 37 -2.45 -6.83 -0.11
CA THR A 37 -3.82 -6.52 0.31
C THR A 37 -3.89 -6.29 1.81
N ALA A 38 -4.40 -5.12 2.20
CA ALA A 38 -4.65 -4.77 3.60
C ALA A 38 -6.15 -4.88 3.91
N LYS A 39 -6.48 -5.41 5.09
CA LYS A 39 -7.84 -5.31 5.63
C LYS A 39 -8.05 -3.88 6.15
N PRO A 40 -9.27 -3.32 6.06
CA PRO A 40 -9.60 -2.05 6.70
C PRO A 40 -9.28 -2.09 8.19
N LEU A 41 -8.62 -1.04 8.70
CA LEU A 41 -8.53 -0.79 10.13
C LEU A 41 -9.83 -0.17 10.62
N THR A 42 -10.29 -0.66 11.76
CA THR A 42 -11.52 -0.25 12.43
C THR A 42 -11.20 0.21 13.84
N ASP A 43 -11.85 1.30 14.27
CA ASP A 43 -11.74 1.90 15.62
C ASP A 43 -10.30 2.17 16.11
N MET A 44 -9.36 2.36 15.18
CA MET A 44 -7.98 2.75 15.47
C MET A 44 -7.68 4.19 15.03
N GLU A 45 -6.65 4.75 15.65
CA GLU A 45 -6.06 6.02 15.29
C GLU A 45 -4.59 5.84 14.91
N VAL A 46 -4.22 6.36 13.75
CA VAL A 46 -2.87 6.26 13.18
C VAL A 46 -2.35 7.67 12.96
N VAL A 47 -1.13 7.94 13.43
CA VAL A 47 -0.47 9.23 13.27
C VAL A 47 0.81 9.03 12.45
N ARG A 48 1.05 9.92 11.49
CA ARG A 48 2.21 9.86 10.60
C ARG A 48 2.80 11.26 10.39
N LYS A 49 4.11 11.38 10.59
CA LYS A 49 4.87 12.56 10.15
C LYS A 49 5.15 12.45 8.66
N VAL A 50 4.85 13.51 7.93
CA VAL A 50 4.94 13.59 6.47
C VAL A 50 5.78 14.80 6.12
N ALA A 51 6.88 14.56 5.40
CA ALA A 51 7.83 15.60 5.01
C ALA A 51 7.22 16.53 3.95
N PHE A 52 6.49 15.96 2.99
CA PHE A 52 5.83 16.72 1.92
C PHE A 52 4.40 16.23 1.71
N LEU A 53 3.43 17.14 1.79
CA LEU A 53 2.02 16.87 1.61
C LEU A 53 1.44 17.76 0.52
N ASP A 54 0.84 17.15 -0.48
CA ASP A 54 0.06 17.82 -1.51
C ASP A 54 -1.44 17.71 -1.19
N ILE A 55 -2.11 18.83 -0.94
CA ILE A 55 -3.56 18.91 -0.75
C ILE A 55 -4.18 19.65 -1.92
N GLU A 56 -4.87 18.92 -2.81
CA GLU A 56 -5.56 19.49 -3.98
C GLU A 56 -4.67 20.44 -4.82
N GLY A 57 -3.38 20.12 -4.96
CA GLY A 57 -2.39 20.91 -5.70
C GLY A 57 -1.65 21.96 -4.87
N LYS A 58 -1.93 22.09 -3.56
CA LYS A 58 -1.20 22.97 -2.65
C LYS A 58 -0.23 22.18 -1.78
N TYR A 59 1.02 22.62 -1.76
CA TYR A 59 2.10 21.92 -1.07
C TYR A 59 2.33 22.44 0.35
N TYR A 60 2.57 21.52 1.26
CA TYR A 60 2.89 21.77 2.66
C TYR A 60 4.04 20.88 3.10
N GLU A 61 4.92 21.42 3.91
CA GLU A 61 6.11 20.73 4.43
C GLU A 61 5.99 20.50 5.93
N ASP A 62 6.66 19.45 6.42
CA ASP A 62 6.76 19.09 7.84
C ASP A 62 5.42 19.07 8.56
N VAL A 63 4.53 18.20 8.08
CA VAL A 63 3.18 18.08 8.62
C VAL A 63 3.00 16.79 9.40
N THR A 64 2.09 16.81 10.37
CA THR A 64 1.64 15.61 11.07
C THR A 64 0.20 15.31 10.67
N MET A 65 -0.01 14.13 10.10
CA MET A 65 -1.32 13.61 9.71
C MET A 65 -1.83 12.62 10.76
N SER A 66 -3.10 12.75 11.14
CA SER A 66 -3.81 11.84 12.03
C SER A 66 -5.04 11.28 11.32
N PHE A 67 -5.20 9.97 11.36
CA PHE A 67 -6.28 9.22 10.73
C PHE A 67 -7.00 8.41 11.79
N LYS A 68 -8.29 8.61 11.94
CA LYS A 68 -9.12 7.87 12.90
C LYS A 68 -10.26 7.19 12.18
N SER A 69 -10.20 5.86 12.10
CA SER A 69 -11.30 5.04 11.61
C SER A 69 -12.42 4.98 12.65
N ILE A 70 -13.66 5.09 12.21
CA ILE A 70 -14.85 5.03 13.05
C ILE A 70 -15.82 4.03 12.41
N THR A 71 -16.11 2.96 13.14
CA THR A 71 -17.14 2.00 12.75
C THR A 71 -18.54 2.61 12.89
N PRO A 72 -19.48 2.22 12.01
CA PRO A 72 -20.88 2.60 12.18
C PRO A 72 -21.46 2.01 13.46
N ASP A 73 -22.22 2.81 14.20
CA ASP A 73 -22.97 2.37 15.38
C ASP A 73 -24.30 1.69 15.02
N TYR A 74 -24.73 1.78 13.75
CA TYR A 74 -25.99 1.28 13.19
C TYR A 74 -27.28 1.83 13.84
N PHE A 75 -27.18 2.63 14.91
CA PHE A 75 -28.28 3.35 15.52
C PHE A 75 -28.51 4.72 14.86
N ILE A 76 -27.42 5.41 14.49
CA ILE A 76 -27.46 6.77 13.93
C ILE A 76 -26.84 6.78 12.53
N SER A 77 -25.86 5.91 12.28
CA SER A 77 -25.19 5.86 10.98
C SER A 77 -24.78 4.45 10.60
N ASP A 78 -25.09 4.10 9.36
CA ASP A 78 -24.79 2.83 8.69
C ASP A 78 -23.45 2.84 7.93
N LYS A 79 -22.70 3.96 7.97
CA LYS A 79 -21.52 4.18 7.13
C LYS A 79 -20.25 4.30 7.94
N TYR A 80 -19.22 3.59 7.49
CA TYR A 80 -17.83 3.78 7.93
C TYR A 80 -17.35 5.20 7.64
N LYS A 81 -16.56 5.74 8.56
CA LYS A 81 -16.02 7.10 8.47
C LYS A 81 -14.55 7.10 8.83
N VAL A 82 -13.79 7.99 8.20
CA VAL A 82 -12.41 8.27 8.59
C VAL A 82 -12.29 9.76 8.86
N LYS A 83 -11.93 10.10 10.10
CA LYS A 83 -11.57 11.47 10.47
C LYS A 83 -10.10 11.67 10.15
N VAL A 84 -9.81 12.73 9.40
CA VAL A 84 -8.45 13.09 9.00
C VAL A 84 -8.16 14.50 9.48
N LYS A 85 -7.04 14.65 10.17
CA LYS A 85 -6.52 15.93 10.63
C LYS A 85 -5.08 16.07 10.17
N VAL A 86 -4.73 17.23 9.64
CA VAL A 86 -3.35 17.58 9.31
C VAL A 86 -2.99 18.85 10.04
N VAL A 87 -1.85 18.80 10.70
CA VAL A 87 -1.29 19.89 11.50
C VAL A 87 0.07 20.26 10.92
N ASP A 88 0.32 21.55 10.71
CA ASP A 88 1.62 22.04 10.25
C ASP A 88 2.68 22.04 11.38
N LYS A 89 3.92 22.38 11.04
CA LYS A 89 5.02 22.50 12.01
C LYS A 89 4.76 23.47 13.17
N ASN A 90 3.84 24.42 13.02
CA ASN A 90 3.48 25.40 14.03
C ASN A 90 2.30 24.94 14.90
N GLY A 91 1.74 23.75 14.67
CA GLY A 91 0.58 23.27 15.40
C GLY A 91 -0.77 23.74 14.82
N LYS A 92 -0.78 24.47 13.70
CA LYS A 92 -2.02 24.95 13.05
C LYS A 92 -2.64 23.82 12.23
N SER A 93 -3.95 23.61 12.42
CA SER A 93 -4.71 22.66 11.62
C SER A 93 -4.91 23.22 10.21
N ILE A 94 -4.24 22.63 9.21
CA ILE A 94 -4.35 23.02 7.80
C ILE A 94 -5.39 22.21 7.04
N TYR A 95 -5.76 21.04 7.56
CA TYR A 95 -6.83 20.21 7.03
C TYR A 95 -7.53 19.46 8.16
N LYS A 96 -8.86 19.44 8.15
CA LYS A 96 -9.66 18.71 9.13
C LYS A 96 -11.00 18.32 8.50
N LYS A 97 -11.15 17.05 8.13
CA LYS A 97 -12.36 16.54 7.50
C LYS A 97 -12.73 15.15 8.01
N THR A 98 -14.03 14.83 7.90
CA THR A 98 -14.54 13.48 8.13
C THR A 98 -15.02 12.94 6.79
N LEU A 99 -14.27 12.00 6.22
CA LEU A 99 -14.65 11.30 5.01
C LEU A 99 -15.65 10.21 5.37
N LYS A 100 -16.74 10.10 4.59
CA LYS A 100 -17.83 9.15 4.81
C LYS A 100 -17.80 8.07 3.74
N ASN A 101 -18.24 6.87 4.09
CA ASN A 101 -18.25 5.70 3.20
C ASN A 101 -16.86 5.37 2.65
N VAL A 102 -15.85 5.45 3.53
CA VAL A 102 -14.46 5.15 3.25
C VAL A 102 -13.85 4.35 4.38
N PHE A 103 -12.75 3.69 4.06
CA PHE A 103 -11.99 2.83 4.94
C PHE A 103 -10.57 3.37 5.09
N LEU A 104 -9.94 3.04 6.22
CA LEU A 104 -8.53 3.30 6.48
C LEU A 104 -7.76 2.00 6.26
N TYR A 105 -6.73 2.03 5.42
CA TYR A 105 -5.84 0.92 5.16
C TYR A 105 -4.42 1.30 5.59
N VAL A 106 -3.73 0.37 6.25
CA VAL A 106 -2.30 0.49 6.57
C VAL A 106 -1.63 -0.79 6.10
N PHE A 107 -0.65 -0.63 5.22
CA PHE A 107 0.09 -1.73 4.60
C PHE A 107 1.37 -2.01 5.37
N SER A 108 1.93 -3.21 5.21
CA SER A 108 3.15 -3.64 5.91
C SER A 108 4.38 -2.81 5.51
N ASN A 109 4.41 -2.30 4.28
CA ASN A 109 5.42 -1.35 3.80
C ASN A 109 5.33 0.05 4.44
N GLY A 110 4.33 0.29 5.31
CA GLY A 110 4.10 1.55 6.00
C GLY A 110 3.24 2.57 5.24
N GLN A 111 2.77 2.22 4.04
CA GLN A 111 1.81 3.02 3.29
C GLN A 111 0.48 3.10 4.04
N ILE A 112 -0.15 4.27 3.99
CA ILE A 112 -1.49 4.52 4.52
C ILE A 112 -2.37 4.96 3.36
N GLN A 113 -3.54 4.36 3.22
CA GLN A 113 -4.54 4.78 2.25
C GLN A 113 -5.87 5.05 2.93
N VAL A 114 -6.56 6.09 2.49
CA VAL A 114 -7.96 6.35 2.87
C VAL A 114 -8.79 6.44 1.61
N GLY A 115 -9.76 5.56 1.49
CA GLY A 115 -10.53 5.44 0.26
C GLY A 115 -11.60 4.38 0.33
N LYS A 116 -12.14 4.08 -0.85
CA LYS A 116 -13.07 2.99 -1.09
C LYS A 116 -12.49 2.15 -2.23
N LYS A 117 -13.11 1.01 -2.51
CA LYS A 117 -12.69 0.12 -3.61
C LYS A 117 -12.44 0.92 -4.89
N ASN A 118 -11.23 0.81 -5.45
CA ASN A 118 -10.77 1.45 -6.68
C ASN A 118 -10.75 3.00 -6.66
N PHE A 119 -10.80 3.63 -5.47
CA PHE A 119 -10.79 5.08 -5.36
C PHE A 119 -10.17 5.52 -4.03
N ASP A 120 -8.88 5.87 -4.09
CA ASP A 120 -8.12 6.37 -2.95
C ASP A 120 -8.19 7.90 -2.93
N GLN A 121 -8.64 8.47 -1.82
CA GLN A 121 -8.71 9.93 -1.65
C GLN A 121 -7.45 10.48 -0.99
N ILE A 122 -6.78 9.65 -0.20
CA ILE A 122 -5.56 10.01 0.51
C ILE A 122 -4.59 8.84 0.44
N VAL A 123 -3.34 9.13 0.08
CA VAL A 123 -2.26 8.17 0.12
C VAL A 123 -1.06 8.82 0.81
N VAL A 124 -0.51 8.12 1.80
CA VAL A 124 0.78 8.45 2.41
C VAL A 124 1.70 7.27 2.17
N SER A 125 2.86 7.51 1.56
CA SER A 125 3.83 6.45 1.22
C SER A 125 5.25 6.93 1.49
N LYS A 126 6.18 5.99 1.60
CA LYS A 126 7.60 6.31 1.69
C LYS A 126 8.16 6.67 0.32
N SER A 127 8.87 7.78 0.23
CA SER A 127 9.65 8.16 -0.95
C SER A 127 10.79 7.17 -1.17
N LYS A 128 10.98 6.74 -2.42
CA LYS A 128 12.09 5.84 -2.79
C LYS A 128 13.46 6.51 -2.70
N SER A 129 13.52 7.84 -2.81
CA SER A 129 14.78 8.59 -2.84
C SER A 129 15.22 9.08 -1.46
N THR A 130 14.28 9.50 -0.60
CA THR A 130 14.59 10.12 0.69
C THR A 130 14.23 9.25 1.90
N ASP A 131 13.52 8.14 1.71
CA ASP A 131 12.91 7.29 2.78
C ASP A 131 11.93 8.05 3.71
N GLU A 132 11.61 9.30 3.38
CA GLU A 132 10.65 10.13 4.09
C GLU A 132 9.23 9.82 3.64
N ASN A 133 8.24 10.05 4.52
CA ASN A 133 6.85 9.90 4.12
C ASN A 133 6.40 11.12 3.32
N ILE A 134 5.80 10.86 2.17
CA ILE A 134 5.12 11.85 1.32
C ILE A 134 3.63 11.54 1.31
N GLY A 135 2.80 12.57 1.25
CA GLY A 135 1.35 12.45 1.27
C GLY A 135 0.69 13.19 0.11
N ILE A 136 -0.43 12.66 -0.36
CA ILE A 136 -1.29 13.28 -1.37
C ILE A 136 -2.74 13.17 -0.92
N ILE A 137 -3.48 14.27 -0.99
CA ILE A 137 -4.93 14.34 -0.77
C ILE A 137 -5.58 14.85 -2.07
N ARG A 138 -6.48 14.02 -2.62
CA ARG A 138 -7.33 14.30 -3.78
C ARG A 138 -8.72 13.74 -3.52
N GLU A 139 -9.60 14.53 -2.93
CA GLU A 139 -10.92 14.07 -2.50
C GLU A 139 -11.84 13.74 -3.68
N LYS A 140 -11.72 14.48 -4.79
CA LYS A 140 -12.60 14.35 -5.96
C LYS A 140 -11.97 13.55 -7.11
N GLU A 141 -10.71 13.81 -7.39
CA GLU A 141 -10.00 13.16 -8.50
C GLU A 141 -9.49 11.77 -8.11
N GLY A 142 -9.23 11.56 -6.82
CA GLY A 142 -8.55 10.36 -6.35
C GLY A 142 -7.04 10.42 -6.58
N VAL A 143 -6.32 9.46 -6.00
CA VAL A 143 -4.87 9.27 -6.13
C VAL A 143 -4.65 7.93 -6.82
N TYR A 144 -3.87 7.94 -7.91
CA TYR A 144 -3.59 6.79 -8.76
C TYR A 144 -2.09 6.63 -9.00
#